data_AF-T0BS41-F1
#
_entry.id   AF-T0BS41-F1
#
_cell.length_a   1.000
_cell.length_b   1.000
_cell.length_c   1.000
_cell.angle_alpha   90.00
_cell.angle_beta   90.00
_cell.angle_gamma   90.00
#
_symmetry.space_group_name_H-M   'P 1'
#
loop_
_entity.id
_entity.type
_entity.pdbx_description
1 polymer ?
#
loop_
_entity_poly.entity_id
_entity_poly.type
_entity_poly.pdbx_seq_one_letter_code
_entity_poly.pdbx_strand_id
1 'polypeptide(L)' 'MKVGQSNVFRSEVHGEYLRTATITQRVDGEYFASVRVTPLSSTQMGIIDDTFADFVTVQDAVDFLDRTWQEKFLVD' A
#
# COMPACT_ATOMS: atom_id res chain seq x y z
N MET A 1 4.07 -20.84 -21.03
CA MET A 1 4.33 -20.64 -19.58
C MET A 1 4.05 -19.17 -19.28
N LYS A 2 3.01 -18.85 -18.49
CA LYS A 2 2.81 -17.47 -18.00
C LYS A 2 3.65 -17.34 -16.72
N VAL A 3 4.65 -16.47 -16.77
CA VAL A 3 5.46 -16.05 -15.62
C VAL A 3 4.52 -15.41 -14.60
N GLY A 4 4.71 -15.74 -13.32
CA GLY A 4 3.84 -15.32 -12.22
C GLY A 4 3.72 -13.81 -12.11
N GLN A 5 2.57 -13.36 -11.60
CA GLN A 5 2.34 -11.96 -11.25
C GLN A 5 3.45 -11.50 -10.30
N SER A 6 4.20 -10.46 -10.70
CA SER A 6 5.17 -9.81 -9.82
C SER A 6 4.42 -8.97 -8.80
N ASN A 7 4.59 -9.32 -7.52
CA ASN A 7 4.06 -8.57 -6.40
C ASN A 7 5.20 -7.91 -5.65
N VAL A 8 5.10 -6.60 -5.42
CA VAL A 8 5.99 -5.88 -4.51
C VAL A 8 5.25 -5.70 -3.19
N PHE A 9 5.88 -6.12 -2.10
CA PHE A 9 5.34 -5.99 -0.75
C PHE A 9 6.29 -5.13 0.10
N ARG A 10 5.73 -4.13 0.79
CA ARG A 10 6.47 -3.31 1.76
C ARG A 10 5.65 -3.17 3.03
N SER A 11 6.31 -3.33 4.18
CA SER A 11 5.72 -3.05 5.49
C SER A 11 6.57 -2.05 6.23
N GLU A 12 5.92 -1.08 6.89
CA GLU A 12 6.57 0.02 7.60
C GLU A 12 5.80 0.33 8.89
N VAL A 13 6.51 0.63 9.97
CA VAL A 13 5.91 0.99 11.27
C VAL A 13 6.15 2.47 11.53
N HIS A 14 5.11 3.19 11.93
CA HIS A 14 5.19 4.58 12.38
C HIS A 14 4.33 4.78 13.63
N GLY A 15 4.96 5.12 14.74
CA GLY A 15 4.29 5.21 16.03
C GLY A 15 3.61 3.89 16.41
N GLU A 16 2.31 3.95 16.66
CA GLU A 16 1.46 2.79 16.97
C GLU A 16 0.82 2.16 15.73
N TYR A 17 1.26 2.50 14.52
CA TYR A 17 0.62 2.07 13.27
C TYR A 17 1.58 1.27 12.39
N LEU A 18 1.04 0.23 11.75
CA LEU A 18 1.68 -0.59 10.73
C LEU A 18 1.03 -0.29 9.38
N ARG A 19 1.85 0.13 8.41
CA ARG A 19 1.51 0.14 6.98
C ARG A 19 1.85 -1.19 6.36
N THR A 20 0.91 -1.72 5.59
CA THR A 20 1.13 -2.80 4.64
C THR A 20 0.78 -2.30 3.25
N ALA A 21 1.78 -2.22 2.37
CA ALA A 21 1.62 -1.75 1.01
C ALA A 21 1.92 -2.88 0.01
N THR A 22 1.08 -3.03 -1.01
CA THR A 22 1.25 -4.03 -2.08
C THR A 22 1.07 -3.37 -3.44
N ILE A 23 1.92 -3.75 -4.40
CA ILE A 23 1.71 -3.48 -5.83
C ILE A 23 1.62 -4.82 -6.54
N THR A 24 0.55 -5.02 -7.30
CA THR A 24 0.34 -6.20 -8.14
C THR A 24 0.31 -5.80 -9.59
N GLN A 25 1.19 -6.38 -10.40
CA GLN A 25 1.12 -6.23 -11.86
C GLN A 25 0.02 -7.14 -12.42
N ARG A 26 -0.90 -6.55 -13.17
CA ARG A 26 -1.99 -7.21 -13.89
C ARG A 26 -1.51 -7.75 -15.25
N VAL A 27 -2.36 -8.55 -15.89
CA VAL A 27 -2.03 -9.28 -17.14
C VAL A 27 -1.97 -8.34 -18.36
N ASP A 28 -2.73 -7.25 -18.33
CA ASP A 28 -2.73 -6.16 -19.32
C ASP A 28 -1.53 -5.21 -19.19
N GLY A 29 -0.71 -5.39 -18.16
CA GLY A 29 0.44 -4.53 -17.85
C GLY A 29 0.14 -3.40 -16.88
N GLU A 30 -1.12 -3.22 -16.46
CA GLU A 30 -1.49 -2.26 -15.43
C GLU A 30 -1.04 -2.70 -14.04
N TYR A 31 -1.05 -1.78 -13.08
CA TYR A 31 -0.64 -2.00 -11.71
C TYR A 31 -1.79 -1.64 -10.76
N PHE A 32 -2.09 -2.56 -9.85
CA PHE A 32 -2.97 -2.30 -8.72
C PHE A 32 -2.12 -2.04 -7.49
N ALA A 33 -2.32 -0.91 -6.82
CA ALA A 33 -1.65 -0.59 -5.57
C ALA A 33 -2.66 -0.54 -4.42
N SER A 34 -2.30 -1.12 -3.28
CA SER A 34 -3.10 -1.10 -2.06
C SER A 34 -2.26 -0.71 -0.85
N VAL A 35 -2.79 0.18 -0.01
CA VAL A 35 -2.24 0.51 1.30
C VAL A 35 -3.27 0.17 2.36
N ARG A 36 -2.86 -0.64 3.32
CA ARG A 36 -3.61 -0.89 4.55
C ARG A 36 -2.83 -0.35 5.75
N VAL A 37 -3.53 0.37 6.62
CA VAL A 37 -2.97 0.83 7.91
C VAL A 37 -3.71 0.15 9.05
N THR A 38 -2.95 -0.55 9.89
CA THR A 38 -3.45 -1.23 11.08
C THR A 38 -2.79 -0.67 12.33
N PRO A 39 -3.54 -0.39 13.41
CA PRO A 39 -2.96 -0.12 14.71
C PRO A 39 -2.27 -1.39 15.23
N LEU A 40 -1.13 -1.20 15.88
CA LEU A 40 -0.33 -2.22 16.55
C LEU A 40 -0.89 -2.55 17.94
N SER A 41 -1.66 -1.62 18.52
CA SER A 41 -2.27 -1.83 19.82
C SER A 41 -3.40 -2.85 19.75
N SER A 42 -3.36 -3.86 20.64
CA SER A 42 -4.40 -4.88 20.77
C SER A 42 -5.73 -4.34 21.29
N THR A 43 -5.76 -3.13 21.85
CA THR A 43 -7.00 -2.48 22.34
C THR A 43 -7.76 -1.74 21.24
N GLN A 44 -7.10 -1.40 20.13
CA GLN A 44 -7.73 -0.85 18.94
C GLN A 44 -7.74 -1.96 17.89
N MET A 45 -8.75 -2.85 17.90
CA MET A 45 -8.88 -3.83 16.83
C MET A 45 -9.58 -3.20 15.63
N GLY A 46 -8.89 -3.08 14.49
CA GLY A 46 -9.50 -2.63 13.24
C GLY A 46 -8.51 -2.24 12.15
N ILE A 47 -9.00 -2.10 10.92
CA ILE A 47 -8.28 -1.40 9.85
C ILE A 47 -8.65 0.08 9.98
N ILE A 48 -7.65 0.95 10.09
CA ILE A 48 -7.88 2.41 10.19
C ILE A 48 -8.13 3.00 8.81
N ASP A 49 -7.42 2.47 7.82
CA ASP A 49 -7.50 2.95 6.46
C ASP A 49 -7.15 1.84 5.47
N ASP A 50 -7.93 1.75 4.40
CA ASP A 50 -7.67 0.87 3.27
C ASP A 50 -7.89 1.69 1.99
N THR A 51 -6.80 1.99 1.30
CA THR A 51 -6.83 2.82 0.09
C THR A 51 -6.29 2.01 -1.08
N PHE A 52 -6.99 2.08 -2.21
CA PHE A 52 -6.69 1.30 -3.41
C PHE A 52 -6.76 2.19 -4.64
N ALA A 53 -5.89 1.94 -5.61
CA ALA A 53 -5.91 2.63 -6.89
C ALA A 53 -5.25 1.82 -8.00
N ASP A 54 -5.66 2.13 -9.23
CA ASP A 54 -5.15 1.55 -10.46
C ASP A 54 -4.20 2.53 -11.16
N PHE A 55 -3.12 2.00 -11.73
CA PHE A 55 -2.05 2.77 -12.35
C PHE A 55 -1.57 2.14 -13.64
N VAL A 56 -1.20 2.98 -14.60
CA VAL A 56 -0.61 2.53 -15.87
C VAL A 56 0.88 2.21 -15.71
N THR A 57 1.57 2.86 -14.76
CA THR A 57 2.99 2.64 -14.50
C THR A 57 3.26 2.22 -13.06
N VAL A 58 4.35 1.48 -12.85
CA VAL A 58 4.79 1.10 -11.51
C VAL A 58 5.25 2.29 -10.69
N GLN A 59 5.76 3.35 -11.33
CA GLN A 59 6.22 4.54 -10.63
C GLN A 59 5.04 5.31 -10.04
N ASP A 60 3.95 5.48 -10.80
CA ASP A 60 2.74 6.12 -10.28
C ASP A 60 2.14 5.34 -9.11
N ALA A 61 2.19 4.00 -9.18
CA ALA A 61 1.77 3.14 -8.08
C ALA A 61 2.64 3.37 -6.83
N VAL A 62 3.97 3.42 -6.97
CA VAL A 62 4.89 3.71 -5.85
C VAL A 62 4.64 5.11 -5.28
N ASP A 63 4.49 6.12 -6.14
CA ASP A 63 4.25 7.51 -5.72
C ASP A 63 2.92 7.64 -4.96
N PHE A 64 1.88 6.94 -5.41
CA PHE A 64 0.61 6.85 -4.68
C PHE A 64 0.79 6.22 -3.30
N LEU A 65 1.52 5.10 -3.21
CA LEU A 65 1.76 4.44 -1.94
C LEU A 65 2.46 5.39 -0.96
N ASP A 66 3.47 6.11 -1.41
CA ASP A 66 4.27 7.01 -0.57
C ASP A 66 3.49 8.27 -0.17
N ARG A 67 2.75 8.87 -1.11
CA ARG A 67 1.85 10.00 -0.79
C ARG A 67 0.78 9.62 0.21
N THR A 68 0.13 8.46 0.05
CA THR A 68 -0.92 7.99 0.99
C THR A 68 -0.36 7.85 2.40
N TRP A 69 0.88 7.39 2.54
CA TRP A 69 1.53 7.29 3.84
C TRP A 69 1.90 8.65 4.42
N GLN A 70 2.42 9.56 3.59
CA GLN A 70 2.75 10.92 3.99
C GLN A 70 1.51 11.72 4.40
N GLU A 71 0.42 11.65 3.64
CA GLU A 71 -0.83 12.35 3.96
C GLU A 71 -1.44 11.89 5.29
N LYS A 72 -1.21 10.63 5.68
CA LYS A 72 -1.79 10.06 6.91
C LYS A 72 -0.97 10.36 8.16
N PHE A 73 0.35 10.57 8.05
CA PHE A 73 1.24 10.66 9.22
C PHE A 73 2.32 11.74 9.16
N LEU A 74 2.49 12.43 8.03
CA LEU A 74 3.54 13.45 7.82
C LEU A 74 2.98 14.85 7.49
N VAL A 75 1.66 15.03 7.50
CA VAL A 75 1.01 16.36 7.49
C VAL A 75 0.59 16.68 8.93
N ASP A 76 1.54 17.29 9.66
CA ASP A 76 1.49 17.80 11.05
C ASP A 76 1.02 16.85 12.18
#